data_AF-A0A3A0FLP2-F1
#
_entry.id   AF-A0A3A0FLP2-F1
#
_cell.length_a   1.000
_cell.length_b   1.000
_cell.length_c   1.000
_cell.angle_alpha   90.00
_cell.angle_beta   90.00
_cell.angle_gamma   90.00
#
_symmetry.space_group_name_H-M   'P 1'
#
loop_
_entity.id
_entity.type
_entity.pdbx_description
1 polymer ?
#
loop_
_entity_poly.entity_id
_entity_poly.type
_entity_poly.pdbx_seq_one_letter_code
_entity_poly.pdbx_strand_id
1 'polypeptide(L)' 'MSFMVAKDGAVYEKNLGSKSAEIGGGITSYNPDTGWQKVSLENSGEVLTFDEE' A
#
# COMPACT_ATOMS: atom_id res chain seq x y z
N MET A 1 -3.98 -9.60 -4.20
CA MET A 1 -3.79 -8.58 -3.15
C MET A 1 -3.04 -7.41 -3.78
N SER A 2 -3.38 -6.16 -3.44
CA SER A 2 -2.84 -4.99 -4.13
C SER A 2 -2.42 -3.92 -3.12
N PHE A 3 -1.30 -3.26 -3.42
CA PHE A 3 -0.71 -2.20 -2.59
C PHE A 3 -0.62 -0.90 -3.39
N MET A 4 -0.95 0.22 -2.75
CA MET A 4 -0.81 1.56 -3.30
C MET A 4 0.13 2.36 -2.41
N VAL A 5 1.12 3.01 -3.01
CA VAL A 5 2.06 3.88 -2.29
C VAL A 5 1.74 5.33 -2.64
N ALA A 6 1.40 6.13 -1.63
CA ALA A 6 1.16 7.55 -1.75
C ALA A 6 2.47 8.33 -1.93
N LYS A 7 2.40 9.53 -2.50
CA LYS A 7 3.55 10.45 -2.60
C LYS A 7 4.14 10.85 -1.25
N ASP A 8 3.35 10.79 -0.20
CA ASP A 8 3.73 11.06 1.19
C ASP A 8 4.48 9.87 1.85
N GLY A 9 4.62 8.75 1.14
CA GLY A 9 5.19 7.51 1.69
C GLY A 9 4.17 6.64 2.43
N ALA A 10 2.91 7.06 2.54
CA ALA A 10 1.84 6.24 3.09
C ALA A 10 1.52 5.05 2.17
N VAL A 11 1.56 3.84 2.73
CA VAL A 11 1.19 2.61 2.00
C VAL A 11 -0.26 2.26 2.34
N TYR A 12 -1.01 1.83 1.33
CA TYR A 12 -2.39 1.37 1.47
C TYR A 12 -2.51 -0.02 0.87
N GLU A 13 -3.22 -0.90 1.56
CA GLU A 13 -3.56 -2.23 1.06
C GLU A 13 -5.06 -2.33 0.80
N LYS A 14 -5.40 -3.05 -0.28
CA LYS A 14 -6.78 -3.44 -0.55
C LYS A 14 -6.81 -4.77 -1.30
N ASN A 15 -7.71 -5.64 -0.89
CA ASN A 15 -8.00 -6.84 -1.64
C ASN A 15 -9.02 -6.53 -2.75
N LEU A 16 -8.52 -6.35 -3.96
CA LEU A 16 -9.33 -6.10 -5.16
C LEU A 16 -9.77 -7.40 -5.86
N GLY A 17 -9.40 -8.57 -5.31
CA GLY A 17 -9.71 -9.88 -5.88
C GLY A 17 -9.16 -10.08 -7.29
N SER A 18 -9.85 -10.88 -8.11
CA SER A 18 -9.46 -11.17 -9.49
C SER A 18 -9.47 -9.95 -10.42
N LYS A 19 -10.02 -8.81 -9.99
CA LYS A 19 -10.10 -7.55 -10.75
C LYS A 19 -8.97 -6.56 -10.40
N SER A 20 -7.97 -6.99 -9.63
CA SER A 20 -6.81 -6.18 -9.25
C SER A 20 -6.17 -5.44 -10.42
N ALA A 21 -5.99 -6.07 -11.59
CA ALA A 21 -5.33 -5.47 -12.74
C ALA A 21 -6.18 -4.35 -13.39
N GLU A 22 -7.48 -4.58 -13.55
CA GLU A 22 -8.42 -3.63 -14.15
C GLU A 22 -8.60 -2.40 -13.25
N ILE A 23 -8.83 -2.64 -11.96
CA ILE A 23 -9.01 -1.55 -10.98
C ILE A 23 -7.68 -0.81 -10.79
N GLY A 24 -6.56 -1.52 -10.72
CA GLY A 24 -5.23 -0.92 -10.62
C GLY A 24 -4.89 -0.01 -11.79
N GLY A 25 -5.17 -0.46 -13.02
CA GLY A 25 -4.95 0.34 -14.24
C GLY A 25 -5.88 1.57 -14.35
N GLY A 26 -7.07 1.51 -13.74
CA GLY A 26 -8.01 2.64 -13.70
C GLY A 26 -7.66 3.72 -12.66
N ILE A 27 -6.75 3.44 -11.72
CA ILE A 27 -6.31 4.40 -10.71
C ILE A 27 -5.34 5.39 -11.36
N THR A 28 -5.89 6.48 -11.89
CA THR A 28 -5.14 7.59 -12.49
C THR A 28 -4.91 8.75 -11.51
N SER A 29 -5.58 8.71 -10.36
CA SER A 29 -5.46 9.70 -9.30
C SER A 29 -5.46 9.01 -7.94
N TYR A 30 -4.68 9.55 -7.03
CA TYR A 30 -4.62 9.08 -5.65
C TYR A 30 -5.93 9.45 -4.94
N ASN A 31 -6.91 8.56 -5.00
CA ASN A 31 -8.17 8.65 -4.28
C ASN A 31 -8.32 7.36 -3.43
N PRO A 32 -7.73 7.32 -2.22
CA PRO A 32 -7.98 6.24 -1.28
C PRO A 32 -9.44 6.33 -0.82
N ASP A 33 -10.33 5.77 -1.63
CA ASP A 33 -11.73 5.53 -1.28
C ASP A 33 -11.82 4.73 0.04
N THR A 34 -12.98 4.73 0.72
CA THR A 34 -13.16 4.15 2.06
C THR A 34 -12.80 2.66 2.19
N GLY A 35 -12.65 1.96 1.07
CA GLY A 35 -12.20 0.57 1.04
C GLY A 35 -10.69 0.34 1.11
N TRP A 36 -9.84 1.37 1.16
CA TRP A 36 -8.38 1.20 1.29
C TRP A 36 -7.93 1.25 2.76
N GLN A 37 -7.20 0.23 3.20
CA GLN A 37 -6.65 0.17 4.56
C GLN A 37 -5.27 0.81 4.54
N LYS A 38 -5.04 1.87 5.33
CA LYS A 38 -3.71 2.46 5.47
C LYS A 38 -2.83 1.48 6.25
N VAL A 39 -1.76 1.03 5.61
CA VAL A 39 -0.70 0.25 6.24
C VAL A 39 0.19 1.25 7.00
N SER A 40 -0.05 1.38 8.30
CA SER A 40 0.89 2.06 9.18
C SER A 40 2.02 1.08 9.52
N LEU A 41 3.25 1.45 9.16
CA LEU A 41 4.48 0.76 9.59
C LEU A 41 4.67 0.74 11.12
N GLU A 42 3.76 1.33 11.89
CA GLU A 42 3.66 1.18 13.34
C GLU A 42 3.45 -0.29 13.79
N ASN A 43 3.07 -1.19 12.89
CA ASN A 43 3.04 -2.64 13.13
C ASN A 43 4.33 -3.38 12.71
N SER A 44 5.34 -2.65 12.24
CA SER A 44 6.64 -3.19 11.84
C SER A 44 7.67 -2.82 12.90
N GLY A 45 7.52 -3.38 14.09
CA GLY A 45 8.52 -3.32 15.17
C GLY A 45 9.81 -4.09 14.86
N GLU A 46 10.12 -4.33 13.58
CA GLU A 46 11.38 -4.90 13.14
C GLU A 46 12.19 -3.77 12.52
N VAL A 47 12.97 -3.12 13.38
CA VAL A 47 14.10 -2.28 12.94
C VAL A 47 14.96 -3.19 12.09
N LEU A 48 14.91 -3.01 10.76
CA LEU A 48 15.88 -3.58 9.86
C LEU A 48 17.20 -2.86 10.13
N THR A 49 17.91 -3.33 11.17
CA THR A 49 19.32 -3.02 11.35
C THR A 49 20.02 -3.64 10.16
N PHE A 50 20.32 -2.81 9.17
CA PHE A 50 21.29 -3.17 8.15
C PHE A 50 22.63 -3.22 8.87
N ASP A 51 23.09 -4.44 9.16
CA ASP A 51 24.44 -4.70 9.62
C ASP A 51 25.37 -4.33 8.46
N GLU A 52 25.95 -3.14 8.53
CA GLU A 52 27.00 -2.70 7.62
C GLU A 52 28.31 -3.28 8.19
N GLU A 53 28.80 -4.34 7.54
CA GLU A 53 30.10 -5.00 7.81
C GLU A 53 31.29 -4.05 7.61
#